data_AF-A0A967E5J0-F1
#
_entry.id   AF-A0A967E5J0-F1
#
_cell.length_a   1.000
_cell.length_b   1.000
_cell.length_c   1.000
_cell.angle_alpha   90.00
_cell.angle_beta   90.00
_cell.angle_gamma   90.00
#
_symmetry.space_group_name_H-M   'P 1'
#
loop_
_entity.id
_entity.type
_entity.pdbx_description
1 polymer ?
#
loop_
_entity_poly.entity_id
_entity_poly.type
_entity_poly.pdbx_seq_one_letter_code
_entity_poly.pdbx_strand_id
1 'polypeptide(L)'
;MKKKLKLNRERIVSLNDKQKLIINGGSASQDELALTGSRLIVCGSKKLVHTPVKVSFVYPFKLFYNLLVYGKATRFYHKPYLFKYLILFFSTFILNSFEINSQINFEIAKQLDDRVKIVALGDPTHFEGTINSERIHLIKELHQQKGFGIVAFESNLFEVYYGYRKFLATDNPNPIFQGMYNMLACTEKYELFEYVKEMNKKKDSILIIGFETKFSGENTVDNFKDFLKTELPEIDLSLINDEVYFEYLKKLVTKSSYHLKLKNDIQKDYIINHTNKIVNHLEKVEMEATSKMILTQTLKNIIADAKRISLDKHHDINNLRDYEMGKNISFLKDSLSPIYGKIVLWGSSTHFRKKPNASKYFKNKNIISLGDELNKRYGNEYYFIAYSSYNGKKKRFLWFDKKLKKPKEEALEYLATESFNDHAYKDSIYFLSFNSNNPYHLTNMDNKNKCRIYGHYYDSIIEEDFDALVIVKDTKPYTRL
;
A
#
# COMPACT_ATOMS: atom_id res chain seq x y z
N MET A 1 -48.08 27.10 5.85
CA MET A 1 -47.52 27.93 6.93
C MET A 1 -46.03 28.11 6.68
N LYS A 2 -45.63 29.20 6.01
CA LYS A 2 -44.25 29.50 5.57
C LYS A 2 -43.50 30.21 6.71
N LYS A 3 -42.32 29.73 7.12
CA LYS A 3 -41.35 30.52 7.90
C LYS A 3 -40.04 30.63 7.12
N LYS A 4 -39.80 31.85 6.63
CA LYS A 4 -38.54 32.37 6.09
C LYS A 4 -37.50 32.44 7.21
N LEU A 5 -36.25 32.07 6.93
CA LEU A 5 -35.09 32.52 7.69
C LEU A 5 -34.12 33.25 6.74
N LYS A 6 -33.72 34.43 7.21
CA LYS A 6 -33.04 35.51 6.50
C LYS A 6 -31.58 35.19 6.25
N LEU A 7 -31.12 35.61 5.06
CA LEU A 7 -29.73 35.88 4.73
C LEU A 7 -29.12 36.94 5.66
N ASN A 8 -27.85 36.73 6.04
CA ASN A 8 -26.92 37.82 6.37
C ASN A 8 -25.81 37.83 5.32
N ARG A 9 -25.75 38.94 4.57
CA ARG A 9 -24.61 39.38 3.77
C ARG A 9 -23.82 40.38 4.63
N GLU A 10 -22.50 40.28 4.60
CA GLU A 10 -21.48 41.33 4.79
C GLU A 10 -20.13 40.58 4.82
N ARG A 11 -19.00 41.01 4.25
CA ARG A 11 -18.57 42.22 3.55
C ARG A 11 -17.26 41.84 2.83
N ILE A 12 -17.12 42.19 1.56
CA ILE A 12 -15.84 42.12 0.84
C ILE A 12 -15.03 43.36 1.24
N VAL A 13 -13.80 43.17 1.72
CA VAL A 13 -12.79 44.24 1.78
C VAL A 13 -11.46 43.67 1.29
N SER A 14 -11.07 44.12 0.09
CA SER A 14 -9.69 44.09 -0.40
C SER A 14 -8.84 45.08 0.38
N LEU A 15 -7.55 44.83 0.60
CA LEU A 15 -6.51 45.86 0.66
C LEU A 15 -5.10 45.23 0.57
N ASN A 16 -4.33 45.75 -0.37
CA ASN A 16 -2.88 45.59 -0.51
C ASN A 16 -2.14 46.63 0.37
N ASP A 17 -0.84 46.37 0.54
CA ASP A 17 0.27 47.28 0.85
C ASP A 17 0.73 47.54 2.30
N LYS A 18 1.96 47.05 2.55
CA LYS A 18 3.13 47.71 3.18
C LYS A 18 2.94 48.55 4.44
N GLN A 19 3.40 48.02 5.58
CA GLN A 19 4.08 48.78 6.67
C GLN A 19 5.12 47.85 7.34
N LYS A 20 6.43 47.99 7.07
CA LYS A 20 7.44 48.72 7.85
C LYS A 20 7.18 48.71 9.37
N LEU A 21 7.95 47.89 10.09
CA LEU A 21 8.07 47.96 11.54
C LEU A 21 9.47 48.48 11.90
N ILE A 22 9.46 49.54 12.70
CA ILE A 22 10.60 50.34 13.16
C ILE A 22 11.26 49.63 14.34
N ILE A 23 12.60 49.61 14.32
CA ILE A 23 13.48 49.13 15.38
C ILE A 23 13.62 50.22 16.44
N ASN A 24 13.42 49.88 17.72
CA ASN A 24 13.92 50.64 18.86
C ASN A 24 14.90 49.77 19.65
N GLY A 25 16.04 50.38 19.97
CA GLY A 25 17.25 49.71 20.44
C GLY A 25 17.31 49.42 21.94
N GLY A 26 18.35 48.67 22.31
CA GLY A 26 18.73 48.33 23.67
C GLY A 26 20.00 47.47 23.63
N SER A 27 21.04 47.93 24.30
CA SER A 27 22.47 47.58 24.16
C SER A 27 22.94 46.29 24.84
N ALA A 28 24.09 45.80 24.31
CA ALA A 28 25.24 45.20 25.02
C ALA A 28 25.35 43.65 25.14
N SER A 29 26.26 43.13 24.31
CA SER A 29 27.30 42.12 24.56
C SER A 29 26.95 40.83 25.33
N GLN A 30 26.95 39.70 24.62
CA GLN A 30 27.90 38.59 24.83
C GLN A 30 27.78 37.58 23.67
N ASP A 31 28.91 37.01 23.29
CA ASP A 31 29.05 36.07 22.18
C ASP A 31 28.22 34.80 22.38
N GLU A 32 27.23 34.56 21.51
CA GLU A 32 26.63 33.24 21.33
C GLU A 32 26.86 32.75 19.89
N LEU A 33 27.75 31.76 19.80
CA LEU A 33 27.96 30.92 18.62
C LEU A 33 26.70 30.05 18.39
N ALA A 34 25.79 30.52 17.54
CA ALA A 34 24.72 29.68 16.98
C ALA A 34 25.20 29.03 15.67
N LEU A 35 25.49 27.73 15.74
CA LEU A 35 25.67 26.85 14.59
C LEU A 35 24.35 26.73 13.81
N THR A 36 24.19 27.53 12.77
CA THR A 36 23.21 27.26 11.70
C THR A 36 23.96 26.79 10.46
N GLY A 37 23.60 25.59 10.02
CA GLY A 37 24.21 24.94 8.87
C GLY A 37 24.06 25.77 7.61
N SER A 38 25.21 26.06 7.00
CA SER A 38 25.43 26.37 5.58
C SER A 38 24.86 27.70 5.04
N ARG A 39 25.54 28.81 5.37
CA ARG A 39 26.07 29.79 4.39
C ARG A 39 26.89 30.88 5.07
N LEU A 40 28.18 30.98 4.73
CA LEU A 40 29.02 32.13 5.04
C LEU A 40 28.93 33.08 3.83
N ILE A 41 28.33 34.26 4.00
CA ILE A 41 28.40 35.35 3.01
C ILE A 41 29.33 36.40 3.59
N VAL A 42 30.53 36.51 3.02
CA VAL A 42 31.42 37.66 3.25
C VAL A 42 31.40 38.49 1.99
N CYS A 43 30.80 39.69 2.07
CA CYS A 43 30.80 40.66 1.00
C CYS A 43 32.11 41.45 1.07
N GLY A 44 33.00 41.26 0.09
CA GLY A 44 34.26 41.99 -0.02
C GLY A 44 34.76 41.96 -1.46
N SER A 45 34.74 43.12 -2.10
CA SER A 45 35.12 43.36 -3.50
C SER A 45 36.57 43.00 -3.81
N LYS A 46 36.81 42.01 -4.69
CA LYS A 46 37.75 42.02 -5.84
C LYS A 46 37.95 40.60 -6.38
N LYS A 47 37.87 40.48 -7.72
CA LYS A 47 38.23 39.36 -8.62
C LYS A 47 38.59 38.01 -7.96
N LEU A 48 37.76 36.99 -8.20
CA LEU A 48 38.12 35.58 -8.00
C LEU A 48 38.35 34.90 -9.35
N VAL A 49 39.58 34.43 -9.53
CA VAL A 49 40.01 33.47 -10.56
C VAL A 49 39.50 32.10 -10.14
N HIS A 50 38.84 31.38 -11.05
CA HIS A 50 38.40 30.00 -10.81
C HIS A 50 39.60 29.05 -10.89
N THR A 51 40.07 28.56 -9.73
CA THR A 51 40.84 27.33 -9.62
C THR A 51 40.02 26.30 -8.84
N PRO A 52 39.80 25.08 -9.36
CA PRO A 52 39.08 24.05 -8.62
C PRO A 52 39.99 23.49 -7.52
N VAL A 53 39.65 23.77 -6.26
CA VAL A 53 40.23 23.08 -5.11
C VAL A 53 39.63 21.67 -5.07
N LYS A 54 40.44 20.67 -5.42
CA LYS A 54 40.14 19.26 -5.12
C LYS A 54 40.18 19.07 -3.60
N VAL A 55 39.01 18.98 -2.97
CA VAL A 55 38.91 18.47 -1.60
C VAL A 55 38.80 16.95 -1.69
N SER A 56 39.93 16.28 -1.53
CA SER A 56 40.03 14.82 -1.47
C SER A 56 39.50 14.32 -0.12
N PHE A 57 38.29 13.73 -0.10
CA PHE A 57 37.82 12.97 1.06
C PHE A 57 38.54 11.62 1.12
N VAL A 58 39.73 11.61 1.71
CA VAL A 58 40.47 10.38 2.02
C VAL A 58 40.20 9.99 3.48
N TYR A 59 39.17 9.15 3.63
CA TYR A 59 38.94 8.12 4.67
C TYR A 59 38.71 8.47 6.16
N PRO A 60 37.57 8.02 6.74
CA PRO A 60 37.43 7.74 8.18
C PRO A 60 37.97 6.34 8.58
N PHE A 61 38.31 5.46 7.63
CA PHE A 61 38.92 4.16 7.96
C PHE A 61 40.31 4.28 8.59
N LYS A 62 41.07 5.33 8.27
CA LYS A 62 42.41 5.54 8.82
C LYS A 62 42.35 5.90 10.33
N LEU A 63 41.29 6.59 10.75
CA LEU A 63 41.03 6.88 12.15
C LEU A 63 40.63 5.62 12.94
N PHE A 64 39.80 4.76 12.33
CA PHE A 64 39.37 3.48 12.93
C PHE A 64 40.51 2.45 13.00
N TYR A 65 41.36 2.40 11.96
CA TYR A 65 42.56 1.56 11.93
C TYR A 65 43.60 2.02 12.96
N ASN A 66 43.81 3.33 13.11
CA ASN A 66 44.70 3.86 14.14
C ASN A 66 44.19 3.58 15.57
N LEU A 67 42.87 3.62 15.80
CA LEU A 67 42.27 3.24 17.11
C LEU A 67 42.43 1.74 17.43
N LEU A 68 42.36 0.85 16.44
CA LEU A 68 42.58 -0.59 16.61
C LEU A 68 44.06 -0.96 16.75
N VAL A 69 44.96 -0.26 16.03
CA VAL A 69 46.41 -0.53 16.05
C VAL A 69 47.09 0.07 17.29
N TYR A 70 46.65 1.24 17.77
CA TYR A 70 47.17 1.81 19.03
C TYR A 70 46.52 1.22 20.30
N GLY A 71 45.45 0.43 20.16
CA GLY A 71 44.78 -0.25 21.28
C GLY A 71 45.59 -1.38 21.93
N LYS A 72 46.78 -1.73 21.42
CA LYS A 72 47.66 -2.74 22.05
C LYS A 72 48.60 -2.19 23.14
N ALA A 73 48.62 -0.88 23.41
CA ALA A 73 49.61 -0.28 24.31
C ALA A 73 49.07 0.37 25.61
N THR A 74 47.75 0.38 25.88
CA THR A 74 47.24 1.01 27.12
C THR A 74 46.11 0.20 27.74
N ARG A 75 46.27 -0.18 29.02
CA ARG A 75 45.26 -0.82 29.88
C ARG A 75 43.94 -0.03 29.81
N PHE A 76 42.90 -0.68 29.29
CA PHE A 76 41.58 -0.10 29.03
C PHE A 76 40.78 0.14 30.32
N TYR A 77 40.57 1.41 30.68
CA TYR A 77 39.61 1.87 31.70
C TYR A 77 38.41 2.68 31.13
N HIS A 78 38.18 2.68 29.81
CA HIS A 78 37.12 3.49 29.17
C HIS A 78 36.12 2.69 28.31
N LYS A 79 35.58 1.58 28.84
CA LYS A 79 34.49 0.83 28.17
C LYS A 79 33.13 1.57 28.02
N PRO A 80 32.68 2.49 28.91
CA PRO A 80 31.34 3.06 28.76
C PRO A 80 31.22 4.11 27.64
N TYR A 81 32.33 4.77 27.29
CA TYR A 81 32.32 5.84 26.27
C TYR A 81 32.26 5.28 24.85
N LEU A 82 33.02 4.21 24.56
CA LEU A 82 33.00 3.56 23.24
C LEU A 82 31.61 3.01 22.90
N PHE A 83 30.90 2.46 23.90
CA PHE A 83 29.54 1.95 23.75
C PHE A 83 28.53 3.08 23.51
N LYS A 84 28.67 4.23 24.20
CA LYS A 84 27.84 5.43 23.92
C LYS A 84 28.04 5.96 22.51
N TYR A 85 29.27 6.04 22.02
CA TYR A 85 29.55 6.49 20.64
C TYR A 85 29.01 5.51 19.60
N LEU A 86 29.08 4.20 19.86
CA LEU A 86 28.45 3.18 19.02
C LEU A 86 26.92 3.35 18.98
N ILE A 87 26.26 3.54 20.13
CA ILE A 87 24.81 3.77 20.17
C ILE A 87 24.42 5.06 19.44
N LEU A 88 25.14 6.17 19.65
CA LEU A 88 24.92 7.44 18.94
C LEU A 88 25.16 7.31 17.43
N PHE A 89 26.17 6.55 17.02
CA PHE A 89 26.47 6.30 15.62
C PHE A 89 25.38 5.43 14.96
N PHE A 90 24.95 4.35 15.62
CA PHE A 90 23.85 3.52 15.12
C PHE A 90 22.51 4.27 15.11
N SER A 91 22.20 5.08 16.13
CA SER A 91 20.97 5.86 16.17
C SER A 91 20.95 6.92 15.07
N THR A 92 22.06 7.63 14.84
CA THR A 92 22.15 8.61 13.73
C THR A 92 22.09 7.95 12.36
N PHE A 93 22.66 6.76 12.17
CA PHE A 93 22.59 6.05 10.89
C PHE A 93 21.17 5.53 10.60
N ILE A 94 20.47 4.99 11.62
CA ILE A 94 19.07 4.55 11.51
C ILE A 94 18.16 5.75 11.21
N LEU A 95 18.34 6.87 11.94
CA LEU A 95 17.56 8.09 11.73
C LEU A 95 17.72 8.66 10.32
N ASN A 96 18.95 8.75 9.80
CA ASN A 96 19.20 9.21 8.44
C ASN A 96 18.56 8.30 7.37
N SER A 97 18.53 6.98 7.58
CA SER A 97 17.86 6.07 6.63
C SER A 97 16.34 6.18 6.65
N PHE A 98 15.76 6.53 7.80
CA PHE A 98 14.33 6.74 7.98
C PHE A 98 13.87 8.08 7.37
N GLU A 99 14.68 9.13 7.56
CA GLU A 99 14.42 10.49 7.08
C GLU A 99 14.52 10.62 5.54
N ILE A 100 15.31 9.76 4.88
CA ILE A 100 15.45 9.74 3.42
C ILE A 100 14.28 9.01 2.73
N ASN A 101 13.85 7.84 3.21
CA ASN A 101 12.70 7.13 2.62
C ASN A 101 11.36 7.81 2.93
N SER A 102 11.26 8.62 4.00
CA SER A 102 10.06 9.43 4.24
C SER A 102 9.90 10.54 3.20
N GLN A 103 11.01 11.12 2.70
CA GLN A 103 10.95 12.23 1.75
C GLN A 103 10.30 11.85 0.41
N ILE A 104 10.65 10.69 -0.17
CA ILE A 104 10.10 10.30 -1.47
C ILE A 104 8.62 9.89 -1.38
N ASN A 105 8.23 9.17 -0.33
CA ASN A 105 6.82 8.79 -0.13
C ASN A 105 5.95 10.03 0.12
N PHE A 106 6.46 11.00 0.86
CA PHE A 106 5.82 12.31 1.02
C PHE A 106 5.65 13.03 -0.33
N GLU A 107 6.69 13.08 -1.17
CA GLU A 107 6.58 13.71 -2.50
C GLU A 107 5.61 12.98 -3.43
N ILE A 108 5.58 11.63 -3.42
CA ILE A 108 4.58 10.83 -4.14
C ILE A 108 3.18 11.22 -3.69
N ALA A 109 2.93 11.23 -2.38
CA ALA A 109 1.62 11.56 -1.83
C ALA A 109 1.21 12.99 -2.18
N LYS A 110 2.11 13.96 -2.04
CA LYS A 110 1.88 15.38 -2.34
C LYS A 110 1.49 15.63 -3.79
N GLN A 111 2.14 14.94 -4.73
CA GLN A 111 1.93 15.13 -6.16
C GLN A 111 0.71 14.36 -6.71
N LEU A 112 0.10 13.51 -5.90
CA LEU A 112 -1.13 12.82 -6.28
C LEU A 112 -2.28 13.83 -6.45
N ASP A 113 -2.94 13.80 -7.61
CA ASP A 113 -4.09 14.66 -7.93
C ASP A 113 -5.22 14.46 -6.92
N ASP A 114 -5.83 15.55 -6.45
CA ASP A 114 -6.87 15.52 -5.40
C ASP A 114 -8.16 14.80 -5.84
N ARG A 115 -8.37 14.67 -7.15
CA ARG A 115 -9.45 13.87 -7.76
C ARG A 115 -9.26 12.38 -7.51
N VAL A 116 -8.02 11.91 -7.32
CA VAL A 116 -7.76 10.50 -7.03
C VAL A 116 -8.44 10.11 -5.72
N LYS A 117 -9.29 9.08 -5.80
CA LYS A 117 -10.01 8.47 -4.67
C LYS A 117 -9.58 7.03 -4.41
N ILE A 118 -8.97 6.39 -5.41
CA ILE A 118 -8.49 5.00 -5.33
C ILE A 118 -7.04 4.97 -5.80
N VAL A 119 -6.14 4.56 -4.92
CA VAL A 119 -4.73 4.29 -5.26
C VAL A 119 -4.50 2.79 -5.19
N ALA A 120 -4.14 2.18 -6.31
CA ALA A 120 -3.66 0.81 -6.31
C ALA A 120 -2.14 0.77 -6.16
N LEU A 121 -1.66 0.01 -5.18
CA LEU A 121 -0.24 -0.29 -5.00
C LEU A 121 -0.01 -1.72 -5.46
N GLY A 122 0.65 -1.94 -6.59
CA GLY A 122 0.87 -3.27 -7.17
C GLY A 122 2.27 -3.81 -6.91
N ASP A 123 2.38 -5.04 -6.39
CA ASP A 123 3.66 -5.72 -6.24
C ASP A 123 3.97 -6.70 -7.39
N PRO A 124 5.24 -7.13 -7.55
CA PRO A 124 5.62 -8.04 -8.62
C PRO A 124 5.20 -9.50 -8.41
N THR A 125 5.39 -10.04 -7.20
CA THR A 125 5.18 -11.48 -6.92
C THR A 125 4.77 -11.81 -5.48
N HIS A 126 4.39 -10.81 -4.70
CA HIS A 126 4.05 -10.84 -3.27
C HIS A 126 5.20 -11.11 -2.32
N PHE A 127 6.39 -11.39 -2.84
CA PHE A 127 7.50 -12.00 -2.11
C PHE A 127 8.70 -11.08 -1.85
N GLU A 128 8.53 -9.80 -2.17
CA GLU A 128 9.49 -8.73 -2.00
C GLU A 128 9.21 -7.96 -0.68
N GLY A 129 9.98 -8.26 0.37
CA GLY A 129 9.79 -7.69 1.72
C GLY A 129 10.04 -6.18 1.75
N THR A 130 11.10 -5.71 1.09
CA THR A 130 11.37 -4.27 1.02
C THR A 130 10.26 -3.52 0.28
N ILE A 131 9.70 -4.08 -0.80
CA ILE A 131 8.55 -3.49 -1.49
C ILE A 131 7.34 -3.40 -0.54
N ASN A 132 7.10 -4.44 0.26
CA ASN A 132 6.03 -4.40 1.26
C ASN A 132 6.25 -3.27 2.28
N SER A 133 7.46 -3.09 2.81
CA SER A 133 7.77 -1.96 3.70
C SER A 133 7.52 -0.60 3.02
N GLU A 134 7.96 -0.42 1.78
CA GLU A 134 7.75 0.87 1.09
C GLU A 134 6.28 1.17 0.77
N ARG A 135 5.47 0.14 0.49
CA ARG A 135 4.01 0.31 0.37
C ARG A 135 3.39 0.74 1.70
N ILE A 136 3.86 0.21 2.82
CA ILE A 136 3.39 0.59 4.16
C ILE A 136 3.75 2.05 4.44
N HIS A 137 4.97 2.48 4.14
CA HIS A 137 5.39 3.87 4.28
C HIS A 137 4.52 4.81 3.43
N LEU A 138 4.28 4.46 2.16
CA LEU A 138 3.41 5.26 1.30
C LEU A 138 1.97 5.30 1.80
N ILE A 139 1.42 4.20 2.34
CA ILE A 139 0.08 4.19 2.94
C ILE A 139 -0.02 5.21 4.08
N LYS A 140 0.99 5.29 4.94
CA LYS A 140 1.03 6.27 6.05
C LYS A 140 0.99 7.70 5.52
N GLU A 141 1.80 8.01 4.50
CA GLU A 141 1.81 9.34 3.87
C GLU A 141 0.49 9.65 3.16
N LEU A 142 -0.10 8.70 2.42
CA LEU A 142 -1.40 8.88 1.78
C LEU A 142 -2.52 9.13 2.79
N HIS A 143 -2.50 8.42 3.93
CA HIS A 143 -3.43 8.66 5.02
C HIS A 143 -3.26 10.08 5.57
N GLN A 144 -2.05 10.45 5.99
CA GLN A 144 -1.75 11.73 6.64
C GLN A 144 -1.96 12.94 5.73
N GLN A 145 -1.55 12.84 4.46
CA GLN A 145 -1.52 13.99 3.55
C GLN A 145 -2.79 14.11 2.70
N LYS A 146 -3.48 12.99 2.44
CA LYS A 146 -4.53 12.94 1.40
C LYS A 146 -5.83 12.26 1.86
N GLY A 147 -5.94 11.85 3.13
CA GLY A 147 -7.18 11.33 3.71
C GLY A 147 -7.57 9.94 3.19
N PHE A 148 -6.58 9.08 2.93
CA PHE A 148 -6.80 7.68 2.60
C PHE A 148 -6.98 6.83 3.86
N GLY A 149 -8.21 6.58 4.28
CA GLY A 149 -8.54 5.81 5.49
C GLY A 149 -9.13 4.42 5.24
N ILE A 150 -9.12 3.90 4.00
CA ILE A 150 -9.40 2.49 3.72
C ILE A 150 -8.15 1.82 3.13
N VAL A 151 -7.68 0.73 3.75
CA VAL A 151 -6.64 -0.14 3.19
C VAL A 151 -7.26 -1.50 2.89
N ALA A 152 -7.46 -1.78 1.60
CA ALA A 152 -8.10 -2.98 1.11
C ALA A 152 -7.08 -3.96 0.54
N PHE A 153 -7.01 -5.18 1.08
CA PHE A 153 -6.08 -6.22 0.64
C PHE A 153 -6.71 -7.16 -0.38
N GLU A 154 -5.89 -7.70 -1.28
CA GLU A 154 -6.23 -8.80 -2.21
C GLU A 154 -6.46 -10.09 -1.43
N SER A 155 -7.47 -10.11 -0.59
CA SER A 155 -7.90 -11.20 0.28
C SER A 155 -9.38 -10.98 0.59
N ASN A 156 -10.03 -12.00 1.12
CA ASN A 156 -11.48 -12.03 1.23
C ASN A 156 -12.02 -10.83 2.02
N LEU A 157 -13.06 -10.19 1.46
CA LEU A 157 -13.69 -9.01 2.05
C LEU A 157 -14.15 -9.24 3.49
N PHE A 158 -14.81 -10.37 3.77
CA PHE A 158 -15.31 -10.70 5.10
C PHE A 158 -14.21 -11.08 6.07
N GLU A 159 -13.32 -12.00 5.70
CA GLU A 159 -12.37 -12.56 6.67
C GLU A 159 -11.36 -11.52 7.15
N VAL A 160 -10.91 -10.64 6.26
CA VAL A 160 -10.03 -9.54 6.66
C VAL A 160 -10.77 -8.56 7.57
N TYR A 161 -12.04 -8.24 7.27
CA TYR A 161 -12.85 -7.38 8.14
C TYR A 161 -13.12 -8.01 9.51
N TYR A 162 -13.45 -9.31 9.55
CA TYR A 162 -13.68 -10.02 10.80
C TYR A 162 -12.41 -10.08 11.65
N GLY A 163 -11.26 -10.34 11.00
CA GLY A 163 -9.96 -10.23 11.62
C GLY A 163 -9.69 -8.83 12.17
N TYR A 164 -10.03 -7.79 11.42
CA TYR A 164 -9.89 -6.39 11.84
C TYR A 164 -10.75 -6.07 13.07
N ARG A 165 -12.01 -6.55 13.12
CA ARG A 165 -12.88 -6.41 14.30
C ARG A 165 -12.26 -7.05 15.54
N LYS A 166 -11.74 -8.27 15.43
CA LYS A 166 -11.03 -8.94 16.52
C LYS A 166 -9.76 -8.19 16.94
N PHE A 167 -9.03 -7.65 15.98
CA PHE A 167 -7.86 -6.82 16.24
C PHE A 167 -8.23 -5.56 17.04
N LEU A 168 -9.29 -4.85 16.67
CA LEU A 168 -9.75 -3.68 17.45
C LEU A 168 -10.14 -4.03 18.90
N ALA A 169 -10.65 -5.23 19.13
CA ALA A 169 -11.05 -5.68 20.45
C ALA A 169 -9.88 -6.19 21.32
N THR A 170 -8.77 -6.62 20.71
CA THR A 170 -7.70 -7.37 21.40
C THR A 170 -6.30 -6.79 21.23
N ASP A 171 -6.13 -5.77 20.38
CA ASP A 171 -4.85 -5.26 19.90
C ASP A 171 -3.95 -6.32 19.21
N ASN A 172 -4.47 -7.52 18.93
CA ASN A 172 -3.73 -8.61 18.32
C ASN A 172 -4.02 -8.67 16.81
N PRO A 173 -3.02 -8.49 15.92
CA PRO A 173 -3.23 -8.51 14.47
C PRO A 173 -3.35 -9.91 13.86
N ASN A 174 -3.07 -10.98 14.62
CA ASN A 174 -3.14 -12.36 14.12
C ASN A 174 -4.46 -12.73 13.43
N PRO A 175 -5.64 -12.32 13.93
CA PRO A 175 -6.90 -12.58 13.24
C PRO A 175 -6.97 -11.94 11.84
N ILE A 176 -6.36 -10.77 11.62
CA ILE A 176 -6.25 -10.16 10.29
C ILE A 176 -5.41 -11.07 9.38
N PHE A 177 -4.25 -11.51 9.85
CA PHE A 177 -3.37 -12.40 9.09
C PHE A 177 -4.03 -13.74 8.74
N GLN A 178 -4.82 -14.30 9.64
CA GLN A 178 -5.60 -15.53 9.40
C GLN A 178 -6.68 -15.34 8.33
N GLY A 179 -7.18 -14.12 8.16
CA GLY A 179 -8.13 -13.78 7.10
C GLY A 179 -7.49 -13.48 5.75
N MET A 180 -6.17 -13.24 5.70
CA MET A 180 -5.44 -12.99 4.45
C MET A 180 -5.07 -14.28 3.71
N TYR A 181 -4.79 -14.19 2.41
CA TYR A 181 -4.06 -15.26 1.74
C TYR A 181 -2.67 -15.43 2.36
N ASN A 182 -2.24 -16.69 2.57
CA ASN A 182 -0.98 -17.02 3.25
C ASN A 182 0.27 -16.36 2.60
N MET A 183 0.23 -16.08 1.29
CA MET A 183 1.30 -15.39 0.57
C MET A 183 1.37 -13.88 0.84
N LEU A 184 0.28 -13.28 1.30
CA LEU A 184 0.20 -11.87 1.68
C LEU A 184 0.45 -11.63 3.17
N ALA A 185 0.29 -12.67 4.00
CA ALA A 185 0.56 -12.64 5.43
C ALA A 185 2.08 -12.59 5.71
N CYS A 186 2.60 -11.41 6.04
CA CYS A 186 4.02 -11.17 6.27
C CYS A 186 4.31 -10.28 7.47
N THR A 187 5.49 -10.42 8.08
CA THR A 187 5.82 -9.68 9.31
C THR A 187 5.97 -8.18 9.07
N GLU A 188 6.30 -7.72 7.87
CA GLU A 188 6.42 -6.29 7.58
C GLU A 188 5.10 -5.55 7.88
N LYS A 189 3.95 -6.20 7.77
CA LYS A 189 2.63 -5.62 8.04
C LYS A 189 2.35 -5.36 9.52
N TYR A 190 3.12 -5.90 10.45
CA TYR A 190 3.00 -5.51 11.87
C TYR A 190 3.16 -3.99 12.03
N GLU A 191 4.06 -3.38 11.27
CA GLU A 191 4.27 -1.93 11.29
C GLU A 191 3.02 -1.14 10.84
N LEU A 192 2.31 -1.65 9.84
CA LEU A 192 1.05 -1.06 9.38
C LEU A 192 -0.04 -1.21 10.44
N PHE A 193 -0.16 -2.38 11.06
CA PHE A 193 -1.21 -2.61 12.05
C PHE A 193 -0.97 -1.83 13.35
N GLU A 194 0.28 -1.67 13.78
CA GLU A 194 0.60 -0.73 14.88
C GLU A 194 0.21 0.70 14.51
N TYR A 195 0.46 1.13 13.28
CA TYR A 195 0.02 2.46 12.83
C TYR A 195 -1.51 2.60 12.85
N VAL A 196 -2.24 1.61 12.34
CA VAL A 196 -3.72 1.58 12.35
C VAL A 196 -4.26 1.67 13.78
N LYS A 197 -3.69 0.90 14.70
CA LYS A 197 -4.03 0.95 16.13
C LYS A 197 -3.89 2.36 16.68
N GLU A 198 -2.75 3.00 16.43
CA GLU A 198 -2.48 4.35 16.94
C GLU A 198 -3.38 5.42 16.32
N MET A 199 -3.72 5.32 15.02
CA MET A 199 -4.65 6.27 14.39
C MET A 199 -6.09 6.07 14.88
N ASN A 200 -6.53 4.82 15.05
CA ASN A 200 -7.85 4.51 15.59
C ASN A 200 -8.05 5.03 17.02
N LYS A 201 -7.02 4.93 17.88
CA LYS A 201 -7.05 5.56 19.22
C LYS A 201 -7.23 7.07 19.17
N LYS A 202 -6.68 7.72 18.14
CA LYS A 202 -6.81 9.17 17.89
C LYS A 202 -8.13 9.55 17.21
N LYS A 203 -9.04 8.59 16.97
CA LYS A 203 -10.29 8.76 16.22
C LYS A 203 -10.09 9.21 14.76
N ASP A 204 -8.89 8.96 14.22
CA ASP A 204 -8.55 9.16 12.81
C ASP A 204 -8.57 7.78 12.13
N SER A 205 -9.78 7.26 11.90
CA SER A 205 -9.95 5.82 11.73
C SER A 205 -9.49 5.27 10.38
N ILE A 206 -8.72 4.18 10.41
CA ILE A 206 -8.31 3.42 9.21
C ILE A 206 -9.01 2.07 9.20
N LEU A 207 -9.85 1.82 8.19
CA LEU A 207 -10.49 0.53 7.95
C LEU A 207 -9.52 -0.43 7.26
N ILE A 208 -9.29 -1.60 7.86
CA ILE A 208 -8.63 -2.74 7.22
C ILE A 208 -9.70 -3.72 6.71
N ILE A 209 -9.68 -3.99 5.40
CA ILE A 209 -10.66 -4.84 4.73
C ILE A 209 -10.05 -5.61 3.56
N GLY A 210 -10.77 -6.59 3.03
CA GLY A 210 -10.41 -7.30 1.80
C GLY A 210 -11.25 -6.84 0.62
N PHE A 211 -10.84 -7.18 -0.60
CA PHE A 211 -11.66 -6.95 -1.80
C PHE A 211 -11.88 -8.19 -2.67
N GLU A 212 -11.38 -9.35 -2.25
CA GLU A 212 -11.67 -10.62 -2.93
C GLU A 212 -13.05 -11.17 -2.60
N THR A 213 -13.65 -11.84 -3.58
CA THR A 213 -14.91 -12.57 -3.39
C THR A 213 -14.69 -13.95 -2.82
N LYS A 214 -13.60 -14.61 -3.24
CA LYS A 214 -13.24 -15.93 -2.72
C LYS A 214 -12.74 -15.81 -1.30
N PHE A 215 -13.11 -16.77 -0.48
CA PHE A 215 -12.53 -16.90 0.84
C PHE A 215 -11.05 -17.28 0.77
N SER A 216 -10.26 -16.69 1.68
CA SER A 216 -8.81 -16.73 1.70
C SER A 216 -8.22 -17.38 2.95
N GLY A 217 -8.97 -17.52 4.04
CA GLY A 217 -8.54 -18.11 5.30
C GLY A 217 -8.65 -19.64 5.37
N GLU A 218 -8.23 -20.21 6.50
CA GLU A 218 -8.26 -21.66 6.76
C GLU A 218 -9.51 -22.11 7.53
N ASN A 219 -10.06 -21.23 8.39
CA ASN A 219 -11.24 -21.50 9.24
C ASN A 219 -12.46 -20.66 8.81
N THR A 220 -12.54 -20.36 7.52
CA THR A 220 -13.51 -19.42 6.94
C THR A 220 -14.95 -19.65 7.35
N VAL A 221 -15.45 -20.88 7.15
CA VAL A 221 -16.87 -21.19 7.33
C VAL A 221 -17.26 -21.13 8.80
N ASP A 222 -16.38 -21.61 9.67
CA ASP A 222 -16.57 -21.57 11.12
C ASP A 222 -16.55 -20.11 11.61
N ASN A 223 -15.62 -19.29 11.11
CA ASN A 223 -15.58 -17.85 11.40
C ASN A 223 -16.84 -17.12 10.91
N PHE A 224 -17.36 -17.48 9.74
CA PHE A 224 -18.59 -16.90 9.21
C PHE A 224 -19.80 -17.31 10.06
N LYS A 225 -19.92 -18.59 10.43
CA LYS A 225 -20.97 -19.08 11.33
C LYS A 225 -20.91 -18.40 12.70
N ASP A 226 -19.71 -18.22 13.25
CA ASP A 226 -19.44 -17.51 14.50
C ASP A 226 -19.88 -16.05 14.40
N PHE A 227 -19.47 -15.32 13.35
CA PHE A 227 -19.90 -13.95 13.12
C PHE A 227 -21.42 -13.81 13.01
N LEU A 228 -22.08 -14.71 12.27
CA LEU A 228 -23.55 -14.70 12.17
C LEU A 228 -24.21 -14.89 13.55
N LYS A 229 -23.62 -15.70 14.43
CA LYS A 229 -24.11 -15.92 15.80
C LYS A 229 -23.88 -14.73 16.72
N THR A 230 -22.74 -14.07 16.60
CA THR A 230 -22.33 -13.01 17.53
C THR A 230 -22.82 -11.62 17.12
N GLU A 231 -22.96 -11.35 15.82
CA GLU A 231 -23.19 -10.00 15.30
C GLU A 231 -24.59 -9.80 14.71
N LEU A 232 -25.37 -10.85 14.45
CA LEU A 232 -26.77 -10.71 14.06
C LEU A 232 -27.66 -10.96 15.29
N PRO A 233 -28.08 -9.90 16.01
CA PRO A 233 -29.03 -10.06 17.10
C PRO A 233 -30.33 -10.67 16.54
N GLU A 234 -30.96 -11.55 17.32
CA GLU A 234 -32.24 -12.17 16.97
C GLU A 234 -32.21 -13.01 15.68
N ILE A 235 -31.02 -13.50 15.29
CA ILE A 235 -30.91 -14.37 14.13
C ILE A 235 -31.83 -15.60 14.29
N ASP A 236 -32.61 -15.87 13.25
CA ASP A 236 -33.37 -17.11 13.15
C ASP A 236 -32.38 -18.28 13.23
N LEU A 237 -32.42 -19.01 14.35
CA LEU A 237 -31.50 -20.10 14.64
C LEU A 237 -31.55 -21.19 13.56
N SER A 238 -32.66 -21.31 12.82
CA SER A 238 -32.75 -22.23 11.69
C SER A 238 -31.80 -21.86 10.54
N LEU A 239 -31.46 -20.58 10.37
CA LEU A 239 -30.53 -20.11 9.35
C LEU A 239 -29.07 -20.45 9.68
N ILE A 240 -28.72 -20.49 10.98
CA ILE A 240 -27.36 -20.77 11.44
C ILE A 240 -27.13 -22.22 11.90
N ASN A 241 -28.19 -22.98 12.15
CA ASN A 241 -28.11 -24.40 12.51
C ASN A 241 -28.28 -25.33 11.31
N ASP A 242 -28.40 -24.78 10.10
CA ASP A 242 -28.44 -25.57 8.86
C ASP A 242 -27.04 -26.11 8.53
N GLU A 243 -26.71 -27.27 9.09
CA GLU A 243 -25.41 -27.91 8.87
C GLU A 243 -25.19 -28.32 7.41
N VAL A 244 -26.26 -28.56 6.65
CA VAL A 244 -26.17 -28.88 5.22
C VAL A 244 -25.67 -27.67 4.45
N TYR A 245 -26.21 -26.47 4.73
CA TYR A 245 -25.73 -25.22 4.17
C TYR A 245 -24.25 -25.00 4.45
N PHE A 246 -23.82 -25.12 5.71
CA PHE A 246 -22.42 -24.89 6.08
C PHE A 246 -21.48 -25.96 5.52
N GLU A 247 -21.93 -27.22 5.38
CA GLU A 247 -21.17 -28.25 4.68
C GLU A 247 -20.97 -27.90 3.19
N TYR A 248 -22.02 -27.42 2.52
CA TYR A 248 -21.95 -27.02 1.11
C TYR A 248 -21.10 -25.77 0.91
N LEU A 249 -21.23 -24.78 1.81
CA LEU A 249 -20.37 -23.61 1.84
C LEU A 249 -18.91 -24.04 2.07
N LYS A 250 -18.62 -25.00 2.95
CA LYS A 250 -17.26 -25.54 3.12
C LYS A 250 -16.72 -26.15 1.83
N LYS A 251 -17.55 -26.87 1.07
CA LYS A 251 -17.18 -27.39 -0.26
C LYS A 251 -16.93 -26.28 -1.28
N LEU A 252 -17.65 -25.15 -1.21
CA LEU A 252 -17.44 -23.98 -2.07
C LEU A 252 -16.06 -23.36 -1.85
N VAL A 253 -15.64 -23.25 -0.58
CA VAL A 253 -14.45 -22.49 -0.19
C VAL A 253 -13.18 -23.32 -0.04
N THR A 254 -13.26 -24.65 -0.06
CA THR A 254 -12.08 -25.51 0.16
C THR A 254 -11.04 -25.32 -0.94
N LYS A 255 -9.85 -24.80 -0.56
CA LYS A 255 -8.70 -24.41 -1.40
C LYS A 255 -8.06 -25.47 -2.29
N SER A 256 -8.54 -26.72 -2.34
CA SER A 256 -7.96 -27.70 -3.27
C SER A 256 -8.19 -27.22 -4.70
N SER A 257 -7.18 -27.34 -5.55
CA SER A 257 -6.98 -26.78 -6.90
C SER A 257 -8.03 -27.14 -7.95
N TYR A 258 -9.22 -27.50 -7.53
CA TYR A 258 -10.33 -27.84 -8.35
C TYR A 258 -11.62 -27.58 -7.57
N HIS A 259 -12.53 -26.81 -8.17
CA HIS A 259 -13.95 -26.72 -7.81
C HIS A 259 -14.70 -28.08 -7.89
N LEU A 260 -13.99 -29.21 -7.96
CA LEU A 260 -14.45 -30.60 -8.15
C LEU A 260 -15.28 -31.17 -6.98
N LYS A 261 -15.51 -30.43 -5.90
CA LYS A 261 -16.32 -30.92 -4.76
C LYS A 261 -17.79 -30.51 -4.82
N LEU A 262 -18.14 -29.40 -5.47
CA LEU A 262 -19.52 -29.02 -5.73
C LEU A 262 -19.96 -29.62 -7.06
N LYS A 263 -20.58 -30.80 -6.99
CA LYS A 263 -20.76 -31.69 -8.14
C LYS A 263 -22.06 -31.47 -8.93
N ASN A 264 -23.02 -30.71 -8.41
CA ASN A 264 -24.33 -30.56 -9.05
C ASN A 264 -24.99 -29.21 -8.74
N ASP A 265 -25.97 -28.84 -9.57
CA ASP A 265 -26.69 -27.57 -9.45
C ASP A 265 -27.55 -27.49 -8.19
N ILE A 266 -28.02 -28.63 -7.66
CA ILE A 266 -28.78 -28.72 -6.40
C ILE A 266 -28.01 -28.09 -5.23
N GLN A 267 -26.73 -28.42 -5.07
CA GLN A 267 -25.92 -27.86 -3.98
C GLN A 267 -25.70 -26.35 -4.15
N LYS A 268 -25.57 -25.86 -5.39
CA LYS A 268 -25.40 -24.43 -5.68
C LYS A 268 -26.68 -23.66 -5.38
N ASP A 269 -27.81 -24.18 -5.87
CA ASP A 269 -29.13 -23.59 -5.64
C ASP A 269 -29.44 -23.58 -4.14
N TYR A 270 -29.03 -24.61 -3.41
CA TYR A 270 -29.15 -24.65 -1.96
C TYR A 270 -28.35 -23.53 -1.28
N ILE A 271 -27.08 -23.35 -1.65
CA ILE A 271 -26.25 -22.22 -1.15
C ILE A 271 -26.94 -20.90 -1.48
N ILE A 272 -27.30 -20.67 -2.74
CA ILE A 272 -27.90 -19.40 -3.19
C ILE A 272 -29.22 -19.12 -2.43
N ASN A 273 -30.11 -20.10 -2.36
CA ASN A 273 -31.40 -19.95 -1.70
C ASN A 273 -31.26 -19.70 -0.20
N HIS A 274 -30.35 -20.43 0.47
CA HIS A 274 -30.12 -20.22 1.89
C HIS A 274 -29.43 -18.89 2.18
N THR A 275 -28.45 -18.50 1.38
CA THR A 275 -27.82 -17.17 1.47
C THR A 275 -28.84 -16.05 1.26
N ASN A 276 -29.80 -16.20 0.34
CA ASN A 276 -30.90 -15.24 0.16
C ASN A 276 -31.82 -15.15 1.38
N LYS A 277 -32.08 -16.27 2.09
CA LYS A 277 -32.83 -16.21 3.36
C LYS A 277 -32.08 -15.39 4.41
N ILE A 278 -30.75 -15.54 4.49
CA ILE A 278 -29.92 -14.74 5.39
C ILE A 278 -29.97 -13.25 4.99
N VAL A 279 -29.91 -12.92 3.69
CA VAL A 279 -30.07 -11.53 3.20
C VAL A 279 -31.42 -10.95 3.62
N ASN A 280 -32.52 -11.67 3.37
CA ASN A 280 -33.87 -11.21 3.71
C ASN A 280 -34.08 -11.03 5.22
N HIS A 281 -33.38 -11.83 6.04
CA HIS A 281 -33.38 -11.66 7.49
C HIS A 281 -32.55 -10.43 7.90
N LEU A 282 -31.37 -10.25 7.30
CA LEU A 282 -30.48 -9.11 7.54
C LEU A 282 -31.16 -7.77 7.28
N GLU A 283 -32.05 -7.69 6.29
CA GLU A 283 -32.84 -6.49 6.01
C GLU A 283 -33.72 -6.05 7.18
N LYS A 284 -34.21 -7.00 7.99
CA LYS A 284 -35.19 -6.79 9.07
C LYS A 284 -34.57 -6.56 10.44
N VAL A 285 -33.30 -6.92 10.62
CA VAL A 285 -32.61 -6.76 11.91
C VAL A 285 -31.84 -5.46 11.98
N GLU A 286 -31.85 -4.86 13.16
CA GLU A 286 -31.01 -3.71 13.51
C GLU A 286 -29.63 -4.20 13.96
N MET A 287 -28.58 -3.63 13.37
CA MET A 287 -27.19 -3.89 13.76
C MET A 287 -26.29 -2.72 13.35
N GLU A 288 -25.03 -2.74 13.76
CA GLU A 288 -24.06 -1.70 13.38
C GLU A 288 -23.98 -1.57 11.85
N ALA A 289 -24.12 -0.34 11.34
CA ALA A 289 -24.34 -0.07 9.93
C ALA A 289 -23.23 -0.60 9.02
N THR A 290 -21.96 -0.39 9.40
CA THR A 290 -20.80 -0.86 8.64
C THR A 290 -20.78 -2.37 8.54
N SER A 291 -21.05 -3.05 9.66
CA SER A 291 -21.16 -4.51 9.74
C SER A 291 -22.29 -5.04 8.87
N LYS A 292 -23.46 -4.37 8.89
CA LYS A 292 -24.61 -4.70 8.01
C LYS A 292 -24.23 -4.58 6.54
N MET A 293 -23.54 -3.49 6.16
CA MET A 293 -23.11 -3.22 4.78
C MET A 293 -22.11 -4.28 4.30
N ILE A 294 -21.09 -4.59 5.11
CA ILE A 294 -20.06 -5.57 4.79
C ILE A 294 -20.64 -6.99 4.73
N LEU A 295 -21.52 -7.35 5.66
CA LEU A 295 -22.17 -8.65 5.64
C LEU A 295 -23.08 -8.80 4.42
N THR A 296 -23.84 -7.76 4.07
CA THR A 296 -24.67 -7.75 2.85
C THR A 296 -23.80 -7.97 1.62
N GLN A 297 -22.67 -7.27 1.50
CA GLN A 297 -21.75 -7.48 0.38
C GLN A 297 -21.11 -8.88 0.40
N THR A 298 -20.80 -9.42 1.58
CA THR A 298 -20.30 -10.78 1.75
C THR A 298 -21.28 -11.83 1.24
N LEU A 299 -22.56 -11.70 1.60
CA LEU A 299 -23.62 -12.60 1.14
C LEU A 299 -23.79 -12.52 -0.39
N LYS A 300 -23.68 -11.32 -0.98
CA LYS A 300 -23.64 -11.15 -2.45
C LYS A 300 -22.43 -11.85 -3.07
N ASN A 301 -21.26 -11.79 -2.44
CA ASN A 301 -20.06 -12.47 -2.91
C ASN A 301 -20.22 -14.00 -2.87
N ILE A 302 -20.82 -14.56 -1.81
CA ILE A 302 -21.13 -16.00 -1.72
C ILE A 302 -22.04 -16.44 -2.88
N ILE A 303 -23.11 -15.68 -3.16
CA ILE A 303 -24.01 -15.95 -4.27
C ILE A 303 -23.27 -15.86 -5.62
N ALA A 304 -22.43 -14.85 -5.81
CA ALA A 304 -21.65 -14.68 -7.03
C ALA A 304 -20.65 -15.84 -7.24
N ASP A 305 -19.97 -16.27 -6.18
CA ASP A 305 -19.00 -17.37 -6.25
C ASP A 305 -19.68 -18.72 -6.52
N ALA A 306 -20.83 -18.97 -5.92
CA ALA A 306 -21.65 -20.16 -6.20
C ALA A 306 -22.11 -20.19 -7.67
N LYS A 307 -22.53 -19.05 -8.23
CA LYS A 307 -22.92 -18.92 -9.66
C LYS A 307 -21.74 -19.11 -10.60
N ARG A 308 -20.55 -18.63 -10.22
CA ARG A 308 -19.32 -18.72 -11.03
C ARG A 308 -18.92 -20.16 -11.33
N ILE A 309 -19.16 -21.11 -10.43
CA ILE A 309 -18.86 -22.54 -10.67
C ILE A 309 -19.57 -23.07 -11.94
N SER A 310 -20.77 -22.58 -12.25
CA SER A 310 -21.49 -23.00 -13.45
C SER A 310 -20.88 -22.48 -14.76
N LEU A 311 -20.00 -21.47 -14.68
CA LEU A 311 -19.34 -20.83 -15.82
C LEU A 311 -17.92 -21.36 -16.09
N ASP A 312 -17.42 -22.28 -15.25
CA ASP A 312 -16.06 -22.88 -15.28
C ASP A 312 -15.74 -23.64 -16.60
N LYS A 313 -16.70 -23.78 -17.51
CA LYS A 313 -16.52 -24.42 -18.83
C LYS A 313 -15.87 -23.50 -19.88
N HIS A 314 -15.69 -22.20 -19.59
CA HIS A 314 -15.11 -21.24 -20.53
C HIS A 314 -13.91 -20.52 -19.90
N HIS A 315 -12.87 -20.24 -20.71
CA HIS A 315 -11.58 -19.65 -20.33
C HIS A 315 -11.63 -18.22 -19.71
N ASP A 316 -12.80 -17.78 -19.22
CA ASP A 316 -13.14 -16.41 -18.80
C ASP A 316 -13.13 -16.23 -17.26
N ILE A 317 -12.72 -17.25 -16.50
CA ILE A 317 -12.88 -17.27 -15.04
C ILE A 317 -12.03 -16.23 -14.31
N ASN A 318 -10.87 -15.88 -14.86
CA ASN A 318 -9.99 -14.86 -14.30
C ASN A 318 -10.59 -13.46 -14.50
N ASN A 319 -11.20 -13.22 -15.66
CA ASN A 319 -11.90 -11.97 -15.95
C ASN A 319 -13.11 -11.81 -15.04
N LEU A 320 -13.87 -12.88 -14.82
CA LEU A 320 -15.00 -12.87 -13.90
C LEU A 320 -14.53 -12.63 -12.46
N ARG A 321 -13.42 -13.22 -12.01
CA ARG A 321 -12.84 -12.94 -10.69
C ARG A 321 -12.51 -11.46 -10.54
N ASP A 322 -11.77 -10.88 -11.49
CA ASP A 322 -11.37 -9.48 -11.46
C ASP A 322 -12.57 -8.52 -11.55
N TYR A 323 -13.59 -8.86 -12.33
CA TYR A 323 -14.86 -8.13 -12.38
C TYR A 323 -15.59 -8.13 -11.03
N GLU A 324 -15.68 -9.28 -10.35
CA GLU A 324 -16.31 -9.36 -9.03
C GLU A 324 -15.49 -8.63 -7.95
N MET A 325 -14.15 -8.66 -8.01
CA MET A 325 -13.31 -7.78 -7.19
C MET A 325 -13.63 -6.30 -7.46
N GLY A 326 -13.88 -5.93 -8.71
CA GLY A 326 -14.28 -4.57 -9.10
C GLY A 326 -15.60 -4.12 -8.47
N LYS A 327 -16.56 -5.04 -8.33
CA LYS A 327 -17.80 -4.76 -7.58
C LYS A 327 -17.55 -4.53 -6.11
N ASN A 328 -16.65 -5.29 -5.48
CA ASN A 328 -16.26 -5.04 -4.09
C ASN A 328 -15.61 -3.66 -3.95
N ILE A 329 -14.72 -3.24 -4.84
CA ILE A 329 -14.15 -1.89 -4.80
C ILE A 329 -15.21 -0.82 -5.00
N SER A 330 -16.18 -1.06 -5.89
CA SER A 330 -17.32 -0.16 -6.07
C SER A 330 -18.14 -0.03 -4.78
N PHE A 331 -18.41 -1.16 -4.11
CA PHE A 331 -19.04 -1.15 -2.79
C PHE A 331 -18.22 -0.35 -1.77
N LEU A 332 -16.90 -0.56 -1.68
CA LEU A 332 -16.04 0.19 -0.76
C LEU A 332 -16.12 1.70 -1.03
N LYS A 333 -16.06 2.12 -2.30
CA LYS A 333 -16.13 3.53 -2.70
C LYS A 333 -17.49 4.15 -2.42
N ASP A 334 -18.55 3.47 -2.83
CA ASP A 334 -19.90 4.05 -2.80
C ASP A 334 -20.48 4.02 -1.38
N SER A 335 -20.06 3.04 -0.56
CA SER A 335 -20.66 2.75 0.74
C SER A 335 -19.75 3.10 1.91
N LEU A 336 -18.45 2.81 1.84
CA LEU A 336 -17.54 2.95 2.99
C LEU A 336 -16.63 4.19 2.90
N SER A 337 -16.25 4.65 1.71
CA SER A 337 -15.44 5.87 1.57
C SER A 337 -16.10 7.15 2.10
N PRO A 338 -17.44 7.30 2.13
CA PRO A 338 -18.07 8.43 2.84
C PRO A 338 -17.79 8.45 4.34
N ILE A 339 -17.47 7.30 4.94
CA ILE A 339 -17.21 7.11 6.38
C ILE A 339 -15.71 7.18 6.68
N TYR A 340 -14.91 6.47 5.88
CA TYR A 340 -13.48 6.24 6.14
C TYR A 340 -12.54 6.98 5.17
N GLY A 341 -13.05 7.70 4.19
CA GLY A 341 -12.23 8.43 3.22
C GLY A 341 -11.75 7.57 2.05
N LYS A 342 -10.62 7.96 1.44
CA LYS A 342 -10.13 7.38 0.17
C LYS A 342 -9.55 5.97 0.35
N ILE A 343 -9.42 5.25 -0.76
CA ILE A 343 -9.08 3.82 -0.77
C ILE A 343 -7.66 3.59 -1.27
N VAL A 344 -6.87 2.82 -0.52
CA VAL A 344 -5.64 2.19 -0.99
C VAL A 344 -5.89 0.71 -1.22
N LEU A 345 -5.59 0.22 -2.43
CA LEU A 345 -5.63 -1.20 -2.78
C LEU A 345 -4.24 -1.81 -2.68
N TRP A 346 -4.16 -2.95 -2.01
CA TRP A 346 -2.94 -3.75 -1.87
C TRP A 346 -3.12 -5.10 -2.57
N GLY A 347 -2.41 -5.32 -3.69
CA GLY A 347 -2.44 -6.59 -4.40
C GLY A 347 -1.35 -6.71 -5.46
N SER A 348 -1.43 -7.77 -6.27
CA SER A 348 -0.56 -8.00 -7.42
C SER A 348 -0.78 -6.93 -8.50
N SER A 349 0.31 -6.49 -9.13
CA SER A 349 0.24 -5.62 -10.30
C SER A 349 -0.58 -6.21 -11.45
N THR A 350 -0.70 -7.54 -11.53
CA THR A 350 -1.50 -8.21 -12.59
C THR A 350 -2.97 -7.81 -12.54
N HIS A 351 -3.52 -7.53 -11.36
CA HIS A 351 -4.91 -7.12 -11.19
C HIS A 351 -5.14 -5.65 -11.49
N PHE A 352 -4.15 -4.78 -11.28
CA PHE A 352 -4.34 -3.33 -11.34
C PHE A 352 -4.06 -2.69 -12.70
N ARG A 353 -3.77 -3.50 -13.71
CA ARG A 353 -3.50 -3.01 -15.08
C ARG A 353 -4.68 -2.21 -15.62
N LYS A 354 -4.42 -1.01 -16.13
CA LYS A 354 -5.45 -0.11 -16.69
C LYS A 354 -5.92 -0.52 -18.07
N LYS A 355 -5.04 -1.13 -18.88
CA LYS A 355 -5.33 -1.54 -20.26
C LYS A 355 -4.68 -2.90 -20.56
N PRO A 356 -5.25 -4.01 -20.05
CA PRO A 356 -4.61 -5.32 -20.12
C PRO A 356 -4.32 -5.80 -21.55
N ASN A 357 -5.10 -5.32 -22.52
CA ASN A 357 -5.03 -5.69 -23.93
C ASN A 357 -4.09 -4.80 -24.77
N ALA A 358 -3.46 -3.78 -24.17
CA ALA A 358 -2.44 -2.95 -24.84
C ALA A 358 -1.08 -3.67 -24.94
N SER A 359 -0.81 -4.62 -24.02
CA SER A 359 0.44 -5.38 -24.01
C SER A 359 0.44 -6.48 -25.08
N LYS A 360 1.55 -6.58 -25.83
CA LYS A 360 1.81 -7.68 -26.78
C LYS A 360 2.15 -9.00 -26.07
N TYR A 361 2.47 -8.96 -24.78
CA TYR A 361 2.85 -10.14 -24.01
C TYR A 361 1.69 -11.10 -23.78
N PHE A 362 0.49 -10.55 -23.53
CA PHE A 362 -0.69 -11.36 -23.28
C PHE A 362 -1.38 -11.70 -24.60
N LYS A 363 -1.29 -12.96 -25.02
CA LYS A 363 -1.89 -13.45 -26.27
C LYS A 363 -3.42 -13.40 -26.25
N ASN A 364 -4.03 -13.51 -25.07
CA ASN A 364 -5.48 -13.39 -24.91
C ASN A 364 -5.87 -11.91 -24.86
N LYS A 365 -6.59 -11.43 -25.88
CA LYS A 365 -7.08 -10.05 -25.97
C LYS A 365 -8.41 -9.81 -25.25
N ASN A 366 -8.98 -10.84 -24.64
CA ASN A 366 -10.22 -10.72 -23.89
C ASN A 366 -9.95 -10.56 -22.40
N ILE A 367 -8.73 -10.26 -21.96
CA ILE A 367 -8.43 -10.13 -20.53
C ILE A 367 -9.11 -8.86 -20.00
N ILE A 368 -9.83 -9.02 -18.89
CA ILE A 368 -10.39 -7.95 -18.08
C ILE A 368 -9.69 -8.03 -16.74
N SER A 369 -8.85 -7.04 -16.44
CA SER A 369 -8.24 -6.87 -15.13
C SER A 369 -9.10 -5.98 -14.26
N LEU A 370 -8.97 -6.10 -12.94
CA LEU A 370 -9.64 -5.21 -11.98
C LEU A 370 -9.34 -3.73 -12.31
N GLY A 371 -8.09 -3.40 -12.62
CA GLY A 371 -7.67 -2.05 -12.98
C GLY A 371 -8.29 -1.54 -14.28
N ASP A 372 -8.66 -2.41 -15.23
CA ASP A 372 -9.34 -2.02 -16.47
C ASP A 372 -10.76 -1.58 -16.15
N GLU A 373 -11.46 -2.38 -15.35
CA GLU A 373 -12.81 -2.04 -14.86
C GLU A 373 -12.82 -0.75 -14.04
N LEU A 374 -11.85 -0.59 -13.13
CA LEU A 374 -11.72 0.63 -12.35
C LEU A 374 -11.39 1.84 -13.22
N ASN A 375 -10.48 1.70 -14.18
CA ASN A 375 -10.10 2.79 -15.08
C ASN A 375 -11.27 3.20 -15.98
N LYS A 376 -12.04 2.25 -16.53
CA LYS A 376 -13.25 2.53 -17.31
C LYS A 376 -14.32 3.23 -16.48
N ARG A 377 -14.52 2.80 -15.23
CA ARG A 377 -15.58 3.30 -14.36
C ARG A 377 -15.26 4.63 -13.70
N TYR A 378 -14.01 4.84 -13.31
CA TYR A 378 -13.60 5.94 -12.43
C TYR A 378 -12.58 6.90 -13.07
N GLY A 379 -11.96 6.53 -14.19
CA GLY A 379 -11.01 7.37 -14.92
C GLY A 379 -9.95 7.99 -13.99
N ASN A 380 -9.92 9.31 -13.92
CA ASN A 380 -8.96 10.08 -13.13
C ASN A 380 -9.10 9.93 -11.61
N GLU A 381 -10.17 9.30 -11.11
CA GLU A 381 -10.26 8.94 -9.68
C GLU A 381 -9.46 7.68 -9.32
N TYR A 382 -9.02 6.90 -10.32
CA TYR A 382 -8.21 5.69 -10.14
C TYR A 382 -6.76 5.91 -10.58
N TYR A 383 -5.82 5.63 -9.67
CA TYR A 383 -4.38 5.79 -9.91
C TYR A 383 -3.62 4.51 -9.55
N PHE A 384 -2.83 3.97 -10.47
CA PHE A 384 -2.07 2.74 -10.25
C PHE A 384 -0.56 3.03 -10.15
N ILE A 385 0.01 2.74 -8.98
CA ILE A 385 1.44 2.74 -8.70
C ILE A 385 1.94 1.31 -8.69
N ALA A 386 2.75 0.96 -9.70
CA ALA A 386 3.42 -0.33 -9.76
C ALA A 386 4.75 -0.27 -9.00
N TYR A 387 5.18 -1.41 -8.45
CA TYR A 387 6.49 -1.55 -7.81
C TYR A 387 7.37 -2.52 -8.57
N SER A 388 8.68 -2.26 -8.55
CA SER A 388 9.72 -3.16 -9.01
C SER A 388 10.97 -3.02 -8.14
N SER A 389 11.99 -3.81 -8.43
CA SER A 389 13.29 -3.68 -7.78
C SER A 389 14.42 -3.76 -8.79
N TYR A 390 15.50 -3.04 -8.55
CA TYR A 390 16.70 -3.06 -9.38
C TYR A 390 17.51 -4.34 -9.11
N ASN A 391 17.82 -4.61 -7.85
CA ASN A 391 18.62 -5.74 -7.38
C ASN A 391 18.03 -6.37 -6.12
N GLY A 392 18.64 -7.45 -5.63
CA GLY A 392 18.31 -8.09 -4.36
C GLY A 392 17.81 -9.53 -4.50
N LYS A 393 17.00 -9.96 -3.54
CA LYS A 393 16.43 -11.32 -3.46
C LYS A 393 14.95 -11.26 -3.10
N LYS A 394 14.22 -12.29 -3.50
CA LYS A 394 12.83 -12.52 -3.12
C LYS A 394 12.56 -13.97 -2.75
N LYS A 395 11.43 -14.26 -2.12
CA LYS A 395 10.97 -15.65 -1.98
C LYS A 395 10.45 -16.19 -3.32
N ARG A 396 10.47 -17.51 -3.46
CA ARG A 396 9.81 -18.27 -4.53
C ARG A 396 8.99 -19.40 -3.90
N PHE A 397 8.30 -20.17 -4.74
CA PHE A 397 7.73 -21.46 -4.39
C PHE A 397 8.67 -22.27 -3.47
N LEU A 398 8.13 -22.84 -2.39
CA LEU A 398 8.84 -23.52 -1.30
C LEU A 398 9.77 -22.64 -0.45
N TRP A 399 9.58 -21.32 -0.46
CA TRP A 399 10.23 -20.38 0.46
C TRP A 399 11.75 -20.20 0.29
N PHE A 400 12.30 -20.67 -0.82
CA PHE A 400 13.70 -20.43 -1.17
C PHE A 400 13.94 -19.00 -1.63
N ASP A 401 15.10 -18.47 -1.25
CA ASP A 401 15.58 -17.18 -1.74
C ASP A 401 16.00 -17.28 -3.21
N LYS A 402 15.45 -16.42 -4.05
CA LYS A 402 15.84 -16.25 -5.44
C LYS A 402 16.43 -14.87 -5.65
N LYS A 403 17.68 -14.82 -6.09
CA LYS A 403 18.33 -13.58 -6.52
C LYS A 403 17.64 -13.03 -7.77
N LEU A 404 17.42 -11.72 -7.80
CA LEU A 404 16.94 -11.04 -9.00
C LEU A 404 18.05 -10.99 -10.06
N LYS A 405 17.66 -11.14 -11.33
CA LYS A 405 18.58 -10.88 -12.44
C LYS A 405 18.86 -9.38 -12.52
N LYS A 406 20.02 -8.96 -13.04
CA LYS A 406 20.24 -7.53 -13.31
C LYS A 406 19.22 -7.01 -14.35
N PRO A 407 18.77 -5.74 -14.25
CA PRO A 407 17.99 -5.05 -15.28
C PRO A 407 18.63 -5.19 -16.65
N LYS A 408 17.82 -5.40 -17.69
CA LYS A 408 18.25 -5.23 -19.09
C LYS A 408 18.27 -3.74 -19.42
N GLU A 409 19.13 -3.32 -20.34
CA GLU A 409 19.21 -1.92 -20.75
C GLU A 409 17.87 -1.39 -21.28
N GLU A 410 17.07 -2.20 -21.95
CA GLU A 410 15.75 -1.76 -22.46
C GLU A 410 14.65 -1.73 -21.38
N ALA A 411 14.96 -2.08 -20.12
CA ALA A 411 14.00 -2.11 -19.03
C ALA A 411 13.95 -0.79 -18.26
N LEU A 412 12.77 -0.40 -17.75
CA LEU A 412 12.62 0.81 -16.94
C LEU A 412 13.48 0.78 -15.67
N GLU A 413 13.71 -0.40 -15.08
CA GLU A 413 14.58 -0.51 -13.91
C GLU A 413 16.00 -0.03 -14.19
N TYR A 414 16.46 -0.11 -15.45
CA TYR A 414 17.80 0.37 -15.81
C TYR A 414 17.92 1.90 -15.74
N LEU A 415 16.81 2.65 -15.89
CA LEU A 415 16.83 4.11 -15.75
C LEU A 415 17.26 4.55 -14.34
N ALA A 416 16.94 3.75 -13.33
CA ALA A 416 17.32 4.05 -11.96
C ALA A 416 18.84 3.89 -11.69
N THR A 417 19.62 3.39 -12.65
CA THR A 417 21.07 3.14 -12.47
C THR A 417 21.83 4.41 -12.15
N GLU A 418 21.56 5.51 -12.85
CA GLU A 418 22.24 6.79 -12.59
C GLU A 418 21.89 7.33 -11.22
N SER A 419 20.60 7.36 -10.87
CA SER A 419 20.14 7.80 -9.55
C SER A 419 20.71 6.96 -8.42
N PHE A 420 20.84 5.64 -8.58
CA PHE A 420 21.44 4.78 -7.56
C PHE A 420 22.96 4.86 -7.46
N ASN A 421 23.64 5.42 -8.47
CA ASN A 421 25.08 5.63 -8.52
C ASN A 421 25.49 7.05 -8.10
N ASP A 422 24.58 8.01 -8.19
CA ASP A 422 24.83 9.36 -7.70
C ASP A 422 24.95 9.34 -6.17
N HIS A 423 26.12 9.73 -5.67
CA HIS A 423 26.39 9.74 -4.23
C HIS A 423 25.61 10.85 -3.50
N ALA A 424 25.03 11.80 -4.23
CA ALA A 424 24.12 12.82 -3.70
C ALA A 424 22.70 12.27 -3.46
N TYR A 425 22.25 11.31 -4.26
CA TYR A 425 20.98 10.60 -4.08
C TYR A 425 21.25 9.28 -3.37
N LYS A 426 21.26 9.32 -2.03
CA LYS A 426 21.35 8.12 -1.18
C LYS A 426 20.08 7.26 -1.22
N ASP A 427 19.11 7.61 -2.05
CA ASP A 427 17.77 7.06 -2.02
C ASP A 427 17.80 5.58 -2.37
N SER A 428 17.19 4.77 -1.50
CA SER A 428 16.98 3.34 -1.74
C SER A 428 15.83 3.08 -2.72
N ILE A 429 15.23 4.14 -3.26
CA ILE A 429 14.00 4.15 -4.04
C ILE A 429 14.16 5.18 -5.17
N TYR A 430 13.62 4.85 -6.34
CA TYR A 430 13.52 5.73 -7.48
C TYR A 430 12.05 5.78 -7.95
N PHE A 431 11.49 6.97 -8.10
CA PHE A 431 10.10 7.18 -8.49
C PHE A 431 10.02 7.75 -9.90
N LEU A 432 9.11 7.20 -10.69
CA LEU A 432 8.79 7.64 -12.04
C LEU A 432 7.28 7.88 -12.14
N SER A 433 6.90 9.01 -12.73
CA SER A 433 5.51 9.29 -13.08
C SER A 433 5.37 9.44 -14.60
N PHE A 434 4.26 8.94 -15.16
CA PHE A 434 3.92 9.20 -16.56
C PHE A 434 3.02 10.42 -16.75
N ASN A 435 2.64 11.10 -15.66
CA ASN A 435 1.93 12.36 -15.74
C ASN A 435 2.90 13.47 -16.16
N SER A 436 2.67 14.11 -17.31
CA SER A 436 3.53 15.16 -17.85
C SER A 436 3.66 16.41 -16.97
N ASN A 437 2.72 16.62 -16.04
CA ASN A 437 2.78 17.71 -15.08
C ASN A 437 3.56 17.35 -13.80
N ASN A 438 4.06 16.12 -13.68
CA ASN A 438 4.80 15.65 -12.52
C ASN A 438 6.30 16.02 -12.65
N PRO A 439 6.96 16.54 -11.61
CA PRO A 439 8.40 16.85 -11.69
C PRO A 439 9.29 15.60 -11.86
N TYR A 440 8.77 14.41 -11.54
CA TYR A 440 9.37 13.10 -11.83
C TYR A 440 8.84 12.50 -13.15
N HIS A 441 8.31 13.34 -14.05
CA HIS A 441 7.85 12.88 -15.35
C HIS A 441 9.01 12.31 -16.17
N LEU A 442 8.81 11.11 -16.73
CA LEU A 442 9.78 10.51 -17.62
C LEU A 442 9.69 11.15 -19.02
N THR A 443 10.69 11.97 -19.35
CA THR A 443 10.73 12.74 -20.61
C THR A 443 11.32 11.99 -21.81
N ASN A 444 11.97 10.84 -21.58
CA ASN A 444 12.56 10.02 -22.65
C ASN A 444 12.28 8.53 -22.43
N MET A 445 11.39 7.98 -23.26
CA MET A 445 11.00 6.56 -23.29
C MET A 445 11.64 5.81 -24.48
N ASP A 446 12.51 6.45 -25.25
CA ASP A 446 13.06 5.87 -26.47
C ASP A 446 13.71 4.52 -26.16
N ASN A 447 13.17 3.46 -26.77
CA ASN A 447 13.59 2.07 -26.61
C ASN A 447 13.36 1.43 -25.23
N LYS A 448 12.55 2.03 -24.34
CA LYS A 448 12.17 1.44 -23.04
C LYS A 448 10.77 0.82 -23.09
N ASN A 449 10.70 -0.46 -23.44
CA ASN A 449 9.43 -1.19 -23.56
C ASN A 449 9.31 -2.38 -22.59
N LYS A 450 10.27 -2.55 -21.65
CA LYS A 450 10.27 -3.65 -20.68
C LYS A 450 10.16 -3.16 -19.24
N CYS A 451 9.44 -3.94 -18.42
CA CYS A 451 9.38 -3.75 -16.97
C CYS A 451 9.21 -5.11 -16.26
N ARG A 452 9.47 -5.17 -14.95
CA ARG A 452 9.37 -6.39 -14.13
C ARG A 452 8.26 -6.35 -13.08
N ILE A 453 7.24 -5.55 -13.28
CA ILE A 453 6.10 -5.45 -12.34
C ILE A 453 5.26 -6.74 -12.25
N TYR A 454 5.58 -7.80 -13.01
CA TYR A 454 5.01 -9.15 -12.85
C TYR A 454 6.06 -10.19 -12.41
N GLY A 455 7.20 -9.74 -11.91
CA GLY A 455 8.31 -10.61 -11.48
C GLY A 455 9.18 -11.18 -12.59
N HIS A 456 8.91 -10.81 -13.85
CA HIS A 456 9.66 -11.16 -15.04
C HIS A 456 9.56 -10.03 -16.07
N TYR A 457 10.48 -9.97 -17.03
CA TYR A 457 10.38 -9.00 -18.12
C TYR A 457 9.21 -9.34 -19.03
N TYR A 458 8.43 -8.32 -19.37
CA TYR A 458 7.40 -8.40 -20.39
C TYR A 458 7.45 -7.13 -21.24
N ASP A 459 7.09 -7.25 -22.52
CA ASP A 459 6.98 -6.12 -23.44
C ASP A 459 5.58 -5.51 -23.33
N SER A 460 5.49 -4.20 -23.08
CA SER A 460 4.20 -3.47 -23.03
C SER A 460 4.36 -2.01 -23.40
N ILE A 461 3.23 -1.36 -23.71
CA ILE A 461 3.12 0.10 -23.73
C ILE A 461 2.98 0.50 -22.27
N ILE A 462 4.10 0.82 -21.64
CA ILE A 462 4.17 0.85 -20.18
C ILE A 462 3.31 1.98 -19.60
N GLU A 463 3.26 3.14 -20.28
CA GLU A 463 2.40 4.27 -19.87
C GLU A 463 0.89 3.96 -19.93
N GLU A 464 0.49 2.90 -20.64
CA GLU A 464 -0.92 2.50 -20.74
C GLU A 464 -1.34 1.49 -19.66
N ASP A 465 -0.38 0.78 -19.06
CA ASP A 465 -0.65 -0.25 -18.05
C ASP A 465 -0.80 0.34 -16.63
N PHE A 466 -0.04 1.40 -16.28
CA PHE A 466 -0.01 2.01 -14.95
C PHE A 466 0.40 3.49 -14.99
N ASP A 467 0.15 4.24 -13.90
CA ASP A 467 0.37 5.70 -13.86
C ASP A 467 1.75 6.11 -13.32
N ALA A 468 2.33 5.28 -12.44
CA ALA A 468 3.65 5.50 -11.87
C ALA A 468 4.37 4.20 -11.49
N LEU A 469 5.71 4.28 -11.41
CA LEU A 469 6.57 3.17 -11.01
C LEU A 469 7.47 3.58 -9.84
N VAL A 470 7.51 2.74 -8.82
CA VAL A 470 8.49 2.80 -7.73
C VAL A 470 9.50 1.67 -7.90
N ILE A 471 10.78 2.02 -8.06
CA ILE A 471 11.88 1.05 -8.19
C ILE A 471 12.69 1.08 -6.90
N VAL A 472 12.70 -0.04 -6.17
CA VAL A 472 13.54 -0.22 -4.98
C VAL A 472 14.94 -0.70 -5.39
N LYS A 473 16.00 -0.07 -4.88
CA LYS A 473 17.39 -0.39 -5.22
C LYS A 473 17.75 -1.85 -4.90
N ASP A 474 17.56 -2.26 -3.65
CA ASP A 474 17.86 -3.61 -3.17
C ASP A 474 16.69 -4.18 -2.39
N THR A 475 15.97 -5.13 -2.98
CA THR A 475 14.90 -5.84 -2.26
C THR A 475 15.43 -7.00 -1.43
N LYS A 476 14.89 -7.16 -0.23
CA LYS A 476 15.03 -8.36 0.60
C LYS A 476 13.82 -9.27 0.40
N PRO A 477 13.96 -10.59 0.60
CA PRO A 477 12.82 -11.49 0.62
C PRO A 477 11.88 -11.11 1.75
N TYR A 478 10.57 -11.25 1.51
CA TYR A 478 9.60 -11.05 2.57
C TYR A 478 9.79 -12.06 3.70
N THR A 479 9.45 -11.66 4.92
CA THR A 479 9.56 -12.49 6.11
C THR A 479 8.22 -13.13 6.43
N ARG A 480 8.19 -14.46 6.45
CA ARG A 480 7.00 -15.24 6.76
C ARG A 480 6.66 -15.13 8.25
N LEU A 481 5.35 -15.10 8.55
CA LEU A 481 4.82 -15.19 9.92
C LEU A 481 5.11 -16.54 10.58
#